data_AF-X1N489-F1
#
_entry.id   AF-X1N489-F1
#
_cell.length_a   1.000
_cell.length_b   1.000
_cell.length_c   1.000
_cell.angle_alpha   90.00
_cell.angle_beta   90.00
_cell.angle_gamma   90.00
#
_symmetry.space_group_name_H-M   'P 1'
#
loop_
_entity.id
_entity.type
_entity.pdbx_description
1 polymer ?
#
loop_
_entity_poly.entity_id
_entity_poly.type
_entity_poly.pdbx_seq_one_letter_code
_entity_poly.pdbx_strand_id
1 'polypeptide(L)' 'AVDFLVNFVKNFKKIDALVIEDAITTNELGKLAQRLQGLVPDEHFYRSKVSPVVGTHVGPHVLSVSVLEGE' A
#
# COMPACT_ATOMS: atom_id res chain seq x y z
N ALA A 1 -0.20 -0.04 12.70
CA ALA A 1 -0.68 -0.47 11.37
C ALA A 1 0.36 -0.20 10.29
N VAL A 2 0.77 1.06 10.07
CA VAL A 2 1.76 1.42 9.05
C VAL A 2 3.07 0.62 9.17
N ASP A 3 3.64 0.49 10.38
CA ASP A 3 4.87 -0.31 10.58
C ASP A 3 4.74 -1.76 10.12
N PHE A 4 3.59 -2.38 10.40
CA PHE A 4 3.33 -3.76 10.02
C PHE A 4 3.27 -3.91 8.50
N LEU A 5 2.57 -3.01 7.81
CA LEU A 5 2.50 -2.99 6.34
C LEU A 5 3.87 -2.73 5.71
N VAL A 6 4.67 -1.84 6.30
CA VAL A 6 6.04 -1.58 5.83
C VAL A 6 6.91 -2.83 5.96
N ASN A 7 6.86 -3.50 7.11
CA ASN A 7 7.63 -4.72 7.34
C ASN A 7 7.17 -5.86 6.43
N PHE A 8 5.85 -5.97 6.20
CA PHE A 8 5.29 -6.92 5.25
C PHE A 8 5.88 -6.71 3.83
N VAL A 9 5.86 -5.48 3.31
CA VAL A 9 6.41 -5.17 1.98
C VAL A 9 7.92 -5.42 1.93
N LYS A 10 8.66 -5.07 2.98
CA LYS A 10 10.12 -5.25 3.02
C LYS A 10 10.59 -6.70 3.15
N ASN A 11 9.69 -7.65 3.44
CA ASN A 11 10.03 -9.07 3.50
C ASN A 11 10.14 -9.72 2.11
N PHE A 12 9.67 -9.05 1.05
CA PHE A 12 9.79 -9.52 -0.32
C PHE A 12 11.20 -9.22 -0.86
N LYS A 13 11.83 -10.21 -1.49
CA LYS A 13 13.21 -10.07 -2.01
C LYS A 13 13.30 -9.17 -3.24
N LYS A 14 12.29 -9.28 -4.11
CA LYS A 14 12.18 -8.54 -5.36
C LYS A 14 10.74 -8.12 -5.54
N ILE A 15 10.52 -6.83 -5.73
CA ILE A 15 9.18 -6.26 -5.89
C ILE A 15 9.15 -5.66 -7.29
N ASP A 16 8.27 -6.17 -8.13
CA ASP A 16 8.10 -5.64 -9.49
C ASP A 16 7.15 -4.44 -9.48
N ALA A 17 6.10 -4.46 -8.65
CA ALA A 17 5.19 -3.34 -8.47
C ALA A 17 4.57 -3.29 -7.07
N LEU A 18 4.16 -2.09 -6.67
CA LEU A 18 3.59 -1.82 -5.35
C LEU A 18 2.38 -0.90 -5.48
N VAL A 19 1.29 -1.25 -4.81
CA VAL A 19 0.10 -0.40 -4.68
C VAL A 19 -0.14 -0.12 -3.21
N ILE A 20 -0.48 1.13 -2.88
CA ILE A 20 -1.04 1.51 -1.58
C ILE A 20 -2.43 2.09 -1.75
N GLU A 21 -3.33 1.78 -0.83
CA GLU A 21 -4.73 2.18 -0.93
C GLU A 21 -5.31 2.58 0.42
N ASP A 22 -6.21 3.55 0.39
CA ASP A 22 -7.07 3.92 1.51
C ASP A 22 -8.52 4.07 1.04
N ALA A 23 -9.46 4.14 1.97
CA ALA A 23 -10.79 4.68 1.67
C ALA A 23 -10.81 6.19 1.95
N ILE A 24 -10.71 6.59 3.22
CA ILE A 24 -10.66 8.01 3.62
C ILE A 24 -9.48 8.36 4.56
N THR A 25 -8.51 7.46 4.71
CA THR A 25 -7.38 7.55 5.64
C THR A 25 -6.11 8.12 4.98
N THR A 26 -6.22 9.32 4.40
CA THR A 26 -5.19 9.88 3.50
C THR A 26 -3.88 10.25 4.20
N ASN A 27 -3.93 10.65 5.47
CA ASN A 27 -2.74 11.00 6.25
C ASN A 27 -1.85 9.77 6.50
N GLU A 28 -2.46 8.65 6.92
CA GLU A 28 -1.77 7.39 7.13
C GLU A 28 -1.26 6.82 5.81
N LEU A 29 -2.01 6.97 4.71
CA LEU A 29 -1.55 6.62 3.37
C LEU A 29 -0.29 7.41 2.98
N GLY A 30 -0.25 8.71 3.27
CA GLY A 30 0.93 9.55 3.03
C GLY A 30 2.16 9.08 3.82
N LYS A 31 1.98 8.77 5.11
CA LYS A 31 3.06 8.20 5.95
C LYS A 31 3.56 6.86 5.42
N LEU A 32 2.65 6.01 4.94
CA LEU A 32 3.00 4.73 4.34
C LEU A 32 3.78 4.92 3.03
N ALA A 33 3.33 5.82 2.16
CA ALA A 33 3.99 6.14 0.91
C ALA A 33 5.43 6.63 1.13
N GLN A 34 5.63 7.55 2.07
CA GLN A 34 6.95 8.09 2.40
C GLN A 34 7.93 6.98 2.85
N ARG A 35 7.44 5.99 3.60
CA ARG A 35 8.29 4.90 4.13
C ARG A 35 8.58 3.80 3.12
N LEU A 36 7.78 3.70 2.06
CA LEU A 36 7.95 2.75 0.97
C LEU A 36 8.57 3.39 -0.29
N GLN A 37 8.84 4.70 -0.25
CA GLN A 37 9.43 5.43 -1.36
C GLN A 37 10.80 4.82 -1.74
N GLY A 38 11.02 4.67 -3.04
CA GLY A 38 12.28 4.15 -3.59
C GLY A 38 12.44 2.63 -3.53
N LEU A 39 11.45 1.87 -3.04
CA LEU A 39 11.47 0.40 -3.12
C LEU A 39 11.26 -0.12 -4.55
N VAL A 40 10.52 0.64 -5.35
CA VAL A 40 10.30 0.39 -6.79
C VAL A 40 10.40 1.73 -7.54
N PRO A 41 10.66 1.72 -8.86
CA PRO A 41 10.53 2.92 -9.69
C PRO A 41 9.14 3.56 -9.56
N ASP A 42 9.04 4.89 -9.69
CA ASP A 42 7.79 5.62 -9.51
C ASP A 42 6.66 5.14 -10.46
N GLU A 43 7.02 4.70 -11.67
CA GLU A 43 6.09 4.12 -12.66
C GLU A 43 5.44 2.80 -12.21
N HIS A 44 6.03 2.12 -11.21
CA HIS A 44 5.55 0.88 -10.61
C HIS A 44 5.02 1.09 -9.18
N PHE A 45 4.95 2.34 -8.70
CA PHE A 45 4.37 2.72 -7.42
C PHE A 45 3.01 3.36 -7.63
N TYR A 46 1.94 2.64 -7.34
CA TYR A 46 0.57 3.12 -7.55
C TYR A 46 -0.11 3.54 -6.25
N ARG A 47 -0.96 4.56 -6.36
CA ARG A 47 -1.90 4.95 -5.32
C ARG A 47 -3.32 4.79 -5.86
N SER A 48 -4.16 4.09 -5.11
CA SER A 48 -5.54 3.82 -5.49
C SER A 48 -6.47 4.01 -4.28
N LYS A 49 -7.77 3.92 -4.53
CA LYS A 49 -8.81 3.93 -3.50
C LYS A 49 -9.40 2.54 -3.37
N VAL A 50 -9.61 2.12 -2.12
CA VAL A 50 -10.37 0.89 -1.84
C VAL A 50 -11.78 1.05 -2.40
N SER A 51 -12.24 0.05 -3.15
CA SER A 51 -13.57 0.07 -3.76
C SER A 51 -14.68 0.08 -2.71
N PRO A 52 -15.87 0.65 -2.99
CA PRO A 52 -16.99 0.65 -2.04
C PRO A 52 -17.42 -0.76 -1.59
N VAL A 53 -17.30 -1.76 -2.47
CA VAL A 53 -17.63 -3.16 -2.16
C VAL A 53 -16.70 -3.69 -1.07
N VAL A 54 -15.39 -3.47 -1.18
CA VAL A 54 -14.43 -3.86 -0.14
C VAL A 54 -14.64 -3.00 1.11
N GLY A 55 -14.72 -1.68 0.94
CA GLY A 55 -14.89 -0.71 2.03
C GLY A 55 -16.10 -0.97 2.93
N THR A 56 -17.18 -1.55 2.39
CA THR A 56 -18.36 -1.96 3.17
C THR A 56 -18.03 -3.02 4.23
N HIS A 57 -17.05 -3.89 3.95
CA HIS A 57 -16.66 -5.00 4.82
C HIS A 57 -15.51 -4.63 5.78
N VAL A 58 -14.59 -3.78 5.33
CA VAL A 58 -13.38 -3.41 6.10
C VAL A 58 -13.50 -2.07 6.83
N GLY A 59 -14.50 -1.28 6.49
CA GLY A 59 -14.76 0.04 7.05
C GLY A 59 -13.96 1.18 6.40
N PRO A 60 -14.34 2.43 6.69
CA PRO A 60 -13.80 3.62 6.03
C PRO A 60 -12.35 3.93 6.40
N HIS A 61 -11.85 3.36 7.50
CA HIS A 61 -10.48 3.61 7.98
C HIS A 61 -9.43 2.63 7.43
N VAL A 62 -9.80 1.81 6.45
CA VAL A 62 -8.88 0.83 5.83
C VAL A 62 -7.63 1.50 5.25
N LEU A 63 -6.51 0.80 5.43
CA LEU A 63 -5.22 1.07 4.80
C LEU A 63 -4.70 -0.27 4.26
N SER A 64 -4.29 -0.30 3.00
CA SER A 64 -3.90 -1.52 2.29
C SER A 64 -2.56 -1.34 1.56
N VAL A 65 -1.85 -2.46 1.37
CA VAL A 65 -0.74 -2.59 0.44
C VAL A 65 -0.96 -3.84 -0.41
N SER A 66 -0.64 -3.76 -1.69
CA SER A 66 -0.60 -4.90 -2.60
C SER A 66 0.78 -4.96 -3.25
N VAL A 67 1.41 -6.13 -3.18
CA VAL A 67 2.78 -6.36 -3.68
C VAL A 67 2.69 -7.33 -4.85
N LEU A 68 3.28 -6.96 -5.98
CA LEU A 68 3.62 -7.89 -7.05
C LEU A 68 5.07 -8.32 -6.83
N GLU A 69 5.25 -9.54 -6.33
CA GLU A 69 6.58 -10.14 -6.17
C GLU A 69 7.14 -10.50 -7.55
N GLY A 70 8.40 -10.13 -7.78
CA GLY A 70 9.11 -10.52 -8.99
C GLY A 70 9.70 -11.92 -8.88
N GLU A 71 9.87 -12.59 -10.02
CA GLU A 71 10.55 -13.89 -10.13
C GLU A 71 12.02 -13.83 -9.74
#